data_AF-A9AUL0-F1
#
_entry.id   AF-A9AUL0-F1
#
_cell.length_a   1.000
_cell.length_b   1.000
_cell.length_c   1.000
_cell.angle_alpha   90.00
_cell.angle_beta   90.00
_cell.angle_gamma   90.00
#
_symmetry.space_group_name_H-M   'P 1'
#
loop_
_entity.id
_entity.type
_entity.pdbx_description
1 polymer ?
#
loop_
_entity_poly.entity_id
_entity_poly.type
_entity_poly.pdbx_seq_one_letter_code
_entity_poly.pdbx_strand_id
1 'polypeptide(L)'
;MSQPTEQALVTKRLKTTVYWLLGGSLISMFLYMVLGDWIAVGSFAVTSGLLGTAYWLILRQHNQSAVVLMNMAALCLVIVGSFRFFTLLSIATVTIISIVLVLPFVDSRRLLGICGLAWVVSIISIANRLRIDQFPWAEMPIRVSLNSVSILVVMGLLWQIHRQLTNSLQASERSNQALRASQQSLEQQVEQRTAALQKALQEVQAQADSQAVLAQQLAEQQTTIRSLSVPILPITQHSLVVPLIGDLDAERLGTLVEQILTNLKSQRTRHLILDVTGVPTLDRDAGHSLLKVSNAARLLGAKTTLIGVRPDVAEMLVSIGLDLRSIGSEKDLQSVVYGLVRHA
;
A
#
# COMPACT_ATOMS: atom_id res chain seq x y z
N MET A 1 12.23 -0.26 21.09
CA MET A 1 13.00 -1.38 21.68
C MET A 1 13.24 -2.40 20.59
N SER A 2 14.43 -2.39 19.97
CA SER A 2 14.81 -3.37 18.95
C SER A 2 14.97 -4.74 19.60
N GLN A 3 14.18 -5.73 19.16
CA GLN A 3 14.37 -7.11 19.59
C GLN A 3 15.81 -7.54 19.24
N PRO A 4 16.58 -8.10 20.18
CA PRO A 4 17.92 -8.59 19.87
C PRO A 4 17.81 -9.65 18.78
N THR A 5 18.58 -9.47 17.70
CA THR A 5 18.68 -10.41 16.57
C THR A 5 18.94 -11.82 17.11
N GLU A 6 18.28 -12.82 16.53
CA GLU A 6 18.33 -14.23 16.95
C GLU A 6 19.77 -14.74 17.17
N GLN A 7 20.72 -14.28 16.35
CA GLN A 7 22.16 -14.58 16.48
C GLN A 7 22.82 -14.06 17.76
N ALA A 8 22.37 -12.91 18.29
CA ALA A 8 22.88 -12.35 19.53
C ALA A 8 22.42 -13.16 20.75
N LEU A 9 21.19 -13.68 20.71
CA LEU A 9 20.66 -14.59 21.73
C LEU A 9 21.38 -15.94 21.73
N VAL A 10 21.65 -16.51 20.55
CA VAL A 10 22.42 -17.76 20.42
C VAL A 10 23.84 -17.59 20.97
N THR A 11 24.53 -16.50 20.60
CA THR A 11 25.90 -16.23 21.07
C THR A 11 25.96 -16.03 22.58
N LYS A 12 24.97 -15.34 23.16
CA LYS A 12 24.89 -15.13 24.63
C LYS A 12 24.69 -16.44 25.39
N ARG A 13 23.82 -17.33 24.89
CA ARG A 13 23.61 -18.67 25.47
C ARG A 13 24.89 -19.51 25.40
N LEU A 14 25.55 -19.51 24.24
CA LEU A 14 26.77 -20.28 24.01
C LEU A 14 27.91 -19.87 24.97
N LYS A 15 28.13 -18.57 25.16
CA LYS A 15 29.12 -18.04 26.12
C LYS A 15 28.85 -18.50 27.55
N THR A 16 27.58 -18.47 27.96
CA THR A 16 27.16 -18.85 29.32
C THR A 16 27.39 -20.33 29.55
N THR A 17 27.04 -21.18 28.58
CA THR A 17 27.23 -22.64 28.68
C THR A 17 28.72 -23.01 28.76
N VAL A 18 29.57 -22.44 27.91
CA VAL A 18 31.02 -22.74 27.93
C VAL A 18 31.67 -22.30 29.23
N TYR A 19 31.26 -21.16 29.79
CA TYR A 19 31.79 -20.67 31.07
C TYR A 19 31.51 -21.64 32.23
N TRP A 20 30.28 -22.13 32.35
CA TRP A 20 29.92 -23.11 33.39
C TRP A 20 30.65 -24.45 33.22
N LEU A 21 30.79 -24.92 31.97
CA LEU A 21 31.52 -26.17 31.68
C LEU A 21 33.00 -26.06 32.01
N LEU A 22 33.64 -24.93 31.68
CA LEU A 22 35.04 -24.69 31.99
C LEU A 22 35.28 -24.59 33.51
N GLY A 23 34.39 -23.91 34.23
CA GLY A 23 34.42 -23.85 35.69
C GLY A 23 34.29 -25.24 36.33
N GLY A 24 33.31 -26.03 35.90
CA GLY A 24 33.12 -27.41 36.40
C GLY A 24 34.30 -28.33 36.10
N SER A 25 34.91 -28.20 34.91
CA SER A 25 36.08 -28.97 34.50
C SER A 25 37.32 -28.66 35.36
N LEU A 26 37.58 -27.39 35.66
CA LEU A 26 38.70 -26.96 36.50
C LEU A 26 38.54 -27.37 37.97
N ILE A 27 37.33 -27.26 38.51
CA ILE A 27 37.02 -27.72 39.88
C ILE A 27 37.21 -29.24 39.98
N SER A 28 36.73 -29.98 38.99
CA SER A 28 36.91 -31.44 38.93
C SER A 28 38.40 -31.80 38.81
N MET A 29 39.16 -31.11 37.97
CA MET A 29 40.62 -31.28 37.85
C MET A 29 41.31 -31.11 39.20
N PHE A 30 40.98 -30.06 39.95
CA PHE A 30 41.55 -29.79 41.27
C PHE A 30 41.18 -30.87 42.29
N LEU A 31 39.91 -31.29 42.31
CA LEU A 31 39.44 -32.35 43.21
C LEU A 31 40.19 -33.67 42.97
N TYR A 32 40.38 -34.06 41.71
CA TYR A 32 41.11 -35.28 41.35
C TYR A 32 42.61 -35.17 41.62
N MET A 33 43.18 -33.95 41.57
CA MET A 33 44.56 -33.70 41.96
C MET A 33 44.77 -33.95 43.46
N VAL A 34 43.82 -33.52 44.31
CA VAL A 34 43.84 -33.79 45.75
C VAL A 34 43.66 -35.28 46.06
N LEU A 35 42.85 -36.00 45.26
CA LEU A 35 42.63 -37.44 45.38
C LEU A 35 43.78 -38.30 44.81
N GLY A 36 44.77 -37.69 44.15
CA GLY A 36 45.94 -38.37 43.60
C GLY A 36 45.73 -39.10 42.26
N ASP A 37 44.62 -38.87 41.54
CA ASP A 37 44.36 -39.49 40.24
C ASP A 37 44.91 -38.65 39.08
N TRP A 38 46.20 -38.81 38.80
CA TRP A 38 46.92 -38.05 37.77
C TRP A 38 46.39 -38.25 36.34
N ILE A 39 45.74 -39.38 36.04
CA ILE A 39 45.15 -39.63 34.72
C ILE A 39 43.86 -38.82 34.55
N ALA A 40 43.03 -38.75 35.61
CA ALA A 40 41.86 -37.87 35.62
C ALA A 40 42.27 -36.40 35.53
N VAL A 41 43.30 -35.98 36.27
CA VAL A 41 43.88 -34.63 36.19
C VAL A 41 44.31 -34.29 34.75
N GLY A 42 45.06 -35.16 34.09
CA GLY A 42 45.49 -34.95 32.70
C GLY A 42 44.33 -34.82 31.72
N SER A 43 43.25 -35.56 31.95
CA SER A 43 42.08 -35.55 31.07
C SER A 43 41.24 -34.28 31.23
N PHE A 44 40.97 -33.87 32.47
CA PHE A 44 40.32 -32.59 32.73
C PHE A 44 41.19 -31.39 32.31
N ALA A 45 42.52 -31.52 32.30
CA ALA A 45 43.41 -30.50 31.73
C ALA A 45 43.19 -30.34 30.22
N VAL A 46 43.10 -31.45 29.47
CA VAL A 46 42.80 -31.44 28.03
C VAL A 46 41.40 -30.88 27.76
N THR A 47 40.38 -31.32 28.51
CA THR A 47 39.01 -30.82 28.37
C THR A 47 38.92 -29.31 28.67
N SER A 48 39.60 -28.83 29.71
CA SER A 48 39.64 -27.40 30.05
C SER A 48 40.34 -26.57 28.98
N GLY A 49 41.41 -27.10 28.36
CA GLY A 49 42.09 -26.45 27.22
C GLY A 49 41.19 -26.34 25.98
N LEU A 50 40.45 -27.39 25.65
CA LEU A 50 39.49 -27.38 24.53
C LEU A 50 38.32 -26.42 24.78
N LEU A 51 37.80 -26.35 26.02
CA LEU A 51 36.75 -25.40 26.39
C LEU A 51 37.26 -23.95 26.41
N GLY A 52 38.50 -23.72 26.81
CA GLY A 52 39.13 -22.39 26.78
C GLY A 52 39.31 -21.86 25.36
N THR A 53 39.78 -22.71 24.45
CA THR A 53 39.89 -22.37 23.01
C THR A 53 38.52 -22.18 22.36
N ALA A 54 37.51 -22.97 22.73
CA ALA A 54 36.13 -22.75 22.32
C ALA A 54 35.59 -21.39 22.80
N TYR A 55 35.80 -21.02 24.07
CA TYR A 55 35.38 -19.71 24.61
C TYR A 55 36.00 -18.54 23.84
N TRP A 56 37.29 -18.64 23.52
CA TRP A 56 38.02 -17.63 22.75
C TRP A 56 37.50 -17.50 21.31
N LEU A 57 37.13 -18.60 20.64
CA LEU A 57 36.53 -18.55 19.30
C LEU A 57 35.13 -17.93 19.30
N ILE A 58 34.35 -18.10 20.37
CA ILE A 58 33.04 -17.43 20.52
C ILE A 58 33.21 -15.91 20.68
N LEU A 59 34.29 -15.45 21.32
CA LEU A 59 34.63 -14.03 21.39
C LEU A 59 34.98 -13.46 19.99
N ARG A 60 35.57 -14.28 19.12
CA ARG A 60 35.87 -13.94 17.71
C ARG A 60 34.73 -14.20 16.72
N GLN A 61 33.50 -14.44 17.20
CA GLN A 61 32.30 -14.72 16.38
C GLN A 61 32.36 -16.00 15.51
N HIS A 62 33.33 -16.90 15.74
CA HIS A 62 33.42 -18.19 15.05
C HIS A 62 32.61 -19.28 15.77
N ASN A 63 31.27 -19.12 15.79
CA ASN A 63 30.36 -19.96 16.58
C ASN A 63 30.34 -21.43 16.16
N GLN A 64 30.50 -21.76 14.86
CA GLN A 64 30.50 -23.15 14.39
C GLN A 64 31.72 -23.93 14.88
N SER A 65 32.92 -23.35 14.79
CA SER A 65 34.16 -23.98 15.26
C SER A 65 34.17 -24.19 16.78
N ALA A 66 33.57 -23.26 17.53
CA ALA A 66 33.45 -23.38 18.98
C ALA A 66 32.55 -24.55 19.40
N VAL A 67 31.44 -24.79 18.69
CA VAL A 67 30.56 -25.94 18.95
C VAL A 67 31.26 -27.26 18.68
N VAL A 68 32.09 -27.34 17.63
CA VAL A 68 32.88 -28.55 17.32
C VAL A 68 33.87 -28.85 18.45
N LEU A 69 34.60 -27.85 18.94
CA LEU A 69 35.53 -28.01 20.06
C LEU A 69 34.82 -28.41 21.36
N MET A 70 33.63 -27.87 21.63
CA MET A 70 32.84 -28.24 22.80
C MET A 70 32.39 -29.71 22.75
N ASN A 71 32.05 -30.22 21.56
CA ASN A 71 31.76 -31.64 21.35
C ASN A 71 33.00 -32.53 21.46
N MET A 72 34.16 -32.09 20.95
CA MET A 72 35.43 -32.80 21.12
C MET A 72 35.86 -32.87 22.59
N ALA A 73 35.63 -31.79 23.36
CA ALA A 73 35.90 -31.76 24.80
C ALA A 73 35.01 -32.75 25.57
N ALA A 74 33.72 -32.83 25.23
CA ALA A 74 32.79 -33.81 25.78
C ALA A 74 33.19 -35.25 25.40
N LEU A 75 33.57 -35.48 24.14
CA LEU A 75 34.03 -36.79 23.66
C LEU A 75 35.30 -37.26 24.39
N CYS A 76 36.26 -36.36 24.63
CA CYS A 76 37.47 -36.66 25.41
C CYS A 76 37.12 -37.12 26.83
N LEU A 77 36.20 -36.42 27.50
CA LEU A 77 35.75 -36.76 28.85
C LEU A 77 35.00 -38.10 28.89
N VAL A 78 34.22 -38.41 27.85
CA VAL A 78 33.54 -39.71 27.68
C VAL A 78 34.55 -40.84 27.46
N ILE A 79 35.56 -40.65 26.60
CA ILE A 79 36.57 -41.67 26.31
C ILE A 79 37.39 -41.99 27.58
N VAL A 80 37.86 -40.96 28.28
CA VAL A 80 38.63 -41.15 29.52
C VAL A 80 37.76 -41.74 30.63
N GLY A 81 36.53 -41.23 30.79
CA GLY A 81 35.59 -41.74 31.79
C GLY A 81 35.26 -43.22 31.56
N SER A 82 35.16 -43.64 30.30
CA SER A 82 34.96 -45.05 29.91
C SER A 82 36.17 -45.94 30.21
N PHE A 83 37.38 -45.36 30.23
CA PHE A 83 38.61 -46.06 30.62
C PHE A 83 38.81 -46.14 32.15
N ARG A 84 38.23 -45.22 32.93
CA ARG A 84 38.49 -45.09 34.39
C ARG A 84 37.35 -45.64 35.27
N PHE A 85 36.08 -45.34 34.98
CA PHE A 85 34.96 -45.76 35.82
C PHE A 85 34.41 -47.10 35.36
N PHE A 86 35.01 -48.16 35.89
CA PHE A 86 34.52 -49.53 35.77
C PHE A 86 33.33 -49.80 36.71
N THR A 87 32.28 -48.96 36.63
CA THR A 87 31.04 -49.11 37.40
C THR A 87 29.85 -48.51 36.65
N LEU A 88 28.69 -49.14 36.82
CA LEU A 88 27.41 -48.91 36.14
C LEU A 88 26.98 -47.44 35.97
N LEU A 89 27.51 -46.55 36.79
CA LEU A 89 27.23 -45.12 36.77
C LEU A 89 27.75 -44.41 35.50
N SER A 90 28.86 -44.86 34.90
CA SER A 90 29.43 -44.23 33.69
C SER A 90 28.64 -44.54 32.41
N ILE A 91 28.13 -45.76 32.28
CA ILE A 91 27.27 -46.16 31.15
C ILE A 91 25.90 -45.48 31.28
N ALA A 92 25.36 -45.41 32.50
CA ALA A 92 24.10 -44.73 32.77
C ALA A 92 24.18 -43.21 32.47
N THR A 93 25.26 -42.52 32.85
CA THR A 93 25.42 -41.08 32.58
C THR A 93 25.62 -40.78 31.11
N VAL A 94 26.39 -41.59 30.37
CA VAL A 94 26.52 -41.44 28.90
C VAL A 94 25.19 -41.64 28.21
N THR A 95 24.41 -42.65 28.63
CA THR A 95 23.07 -42.92 28.10
C THR A 95 22.09 -41.80 28.42
N ILE A 96 22.11 -41.28 29.65
CA ILE A 96 21.25 -40.16 30.08
C ILE A 96 21.62 -38.87 29.34
N ILE A 97 22.91 -38.56 29.18
CA ILE A 97 23.37 -37.39 28.42
C ILE A 97 22.98 -37.51 26.94
N SER A 98 23.09 -38.70 26.34
CA SER A 98 22.60 -38.95 24.99
C SER A 98 21.07 -38.82 24.89
N ILE A 99 20.30 -39.28 25.87
CA ILE A 99 18.83 -39.12 25.90
C ILE A 99 18.43 -37.65 26.06
N VAL A 100 19.09 -36.90 26.95
CA VAL A 100 18.82 -35.47 27.20
C VAL A 100 19.17 -34.61 25.98
N LEU A 101 20.21 -34.96 25.22
CA LEU A 101 20.55 -34.29 23.96
C LEU A 101 19.53 -34.54 22.83
N VAL A 102 18.84 -35.68 22.87
CA VAL A 102 17.88 -36.14 21.86
C VAL A 102 16.44 -35.74 22.19
N LEU A 103 16.15 -35.46 23.46
CA LEU A 103 14.83 -35.09 24.00
C LEU A 103 14.09 -33.96 23.24
N PRO A 104 14.75 -32.90 22.75
CA PRO A 104 14.05 -31.83 22.03
C PRO A 104 13.63 -32.21 20.60
N PHE A 105 14.04 -33.38 20.09
CA PHE A 105 14.07 -33.65 18.65
C PHE A 105 13.44 -35.00 18.22
N VAL A 106 12.80 -35.75 19.13
CA VAL A 106 12.21 -37.08 18.83
C VAL A 106 10.77 -37.20 19.34
N ASP A 107 9.88 -37.77 18.51
CA ASP A 107 8.50 -38.09 18.88
C ASP A 107 8.41 -39.14 20.01
N SER A 108 7.48 -38.90 20.95
CA SER A 108 7.34 -39.65 22.23
C SER A 108 7.35 -41.19 22.09
N ARG A 109 6.83 -41.73 20.99
CA ARG A 109 6.77 -43.19 20.76
C ARG A 109 8.11 -43.81 20.37
N ARG A 110 8.97 -43.09 19.65
CA ARG A 110 10.31 -43.57 19.25
C ARG A 110 11.33 -43.39 20.38
N LEU A 111 11.13 -42.37 21.19
CA LEU A 111 11.91 -42.09 22.40
C LEU A 111 11.80 -43.24 23.42
N LEU A 112 10.59 -43.79 23.59
CA LEU A 112 10.31 -44.98 24.41
C LEU A 112 11.06 -46.23 23.92
N GLY A 113 11.15 -46.45 22.60
CA GLY A 113 11.89 -47.58 22.03
C GLY A 113 13.40 -47.48 22.24
N ILE A 114 13.98 -46.30 22.05
CA ILE A 114 15.42 -46.06 22.27
C ILE A 114 15.77 -46.17 23.76
N CYS A 115 14.93 -45.61 24.64
CA CYS A 115 15.10 -45.75 26.08
C CYS A 115 15.01 -47.22 26.51
N GLY A 116 14.04 -47.98 26.01
CA GLY A 116 13.90 -49.40 26.30
C GLY A 116 15.11 -50.23 25.86
N LEU A 117 15.64 -49.95 24.66
CA LEU A 117 16.81 -50.67 24.12
C LEU A 117 18.09 -50.35 24.91
N ALA A 118 18.27 -49.10 25.32
CA ALA A 118 19.39 -48.69 26.19
C ALA A 118 19.28 -49.28 27.61
N TRP A 119 18.05 -49.42 28.12
CA TRP A 119 17.76 -50.09 29.39
C TRP A 119 18.07 -51.59 29.33
N VAL A 120 17.70 -52.26 28.23
CA VAL A 120 18.00 -53.68 28.00
C VAL A 120 19.51 -53.93 27.89
N VAL A 121 20.25 -53.08 27.17
CA VAL A 121 21.72 -53.15 27.09
C VAL A 121 22.35 -52.96 28.48
N SER A 122 21.80 -52.05 29.29
CA SER A 122 22.27 -51.83 30.66
C SER A 122 21.99 -53.04 31.56
N ILE A 123 20.82 -53.68 31.43
CA ILE A 123 20.46 -54.90 32.18
C ILE A 123 21.33 -56.09 31.77
N ILE A 124 21.58 -56.29 30.48
CA ILE A 124 22.46 -57.36 29.97
C ILE A 124 23.90 -57.16 30.47
N SER A 125 24.37 -55.91 30.52
CA SER A 125 25.69 -55.56 31.07
C SER A 125 25.79 -55.86 32.57
N ILE A 126 24.73 -55.58 33.35
CA ILE A 126 24.63 -55.93 34.79
C ILE A 126 24.62 -57.45 34.99
N ALA A 127 23.82 -58.17 34.20
CA ALA A 127 23.66 -59.63 34.32
C ALA A 127 24.95 -60.39 33.97
N ASN A 128 25.73 -59.89 33.00
CA ASN A 128 27.03 -60.48 32.67
C ASN A 128 28.03 -60.30 33.81
N ARG A 129 28.04 -59.13 34.48
CA ARG A 129 28.99 -58.86 35.57
C ARG A 129 28.78 -59.77 36.79
N LEU A 130 27.53 -60.11 37.12
CA LEU A 130 27.18 -61.04 38.20
C LEU A 130 27.63 -62.50 37.93
N ARG A 131 27.89 -62.88 36.67
CA ARG A 131 28.38 -64.22 36.30
C ARG A 131 29.88 -64.29 36.04
N ILE A 132 30.52 -63.17 35.71
CA ILE A 132 31.93 -63.12 35.27
C ILE A 132 32.93 -63.09 36.43
N ASP A 133 32.50 -62.89 37.68
CA ASP A 133 33.38 -63.08 38.85
C ASP A 133 33.98 -64.49 38.95
N GLN A 134 33.40 -65.47 38.23
CA GLN A 134 33.89 -66.85 38.16
C GLN A 134 34.94 -67.08 37.05
N PHE A 135 35.08 -66.18 36.06
CA PHE A 135 35.99 -66.32 34.91
C PHE A 135 36.61 -64.97 34.47
N PRO A 136 37.66 -64.47 35.13
CA PRO A 136 38.24 -63.13 34.90
C PRO A 136 38.76 -62.90 33.46
N TRP A 137 39.17 -63.95 32.76
CA TRP A 137 39.71 -63.88 31.40
C TRP A 137 38.62 -63.60 30.34
N ALA A 138 37.35 -63.88 30.64
CA ALA A 138 36.22 -63.63 29.73
C ALA A 138 35.62 -62.22 29.88
N GLU A 139 36.01 -61.45 30.90
CA GLU A 139 35.45 -60.13 31.19
C GLU A 139 35.89 -59.07 30.17
N MET A 140 37.14 -59.11 29.71
CA MET A 140 37.67 -58.13 28.75
C MET A 140 36.98 -58.21 27.37
N PRO A 141 36.85 -59.38 26.71
CA PRO A 141 36.22 -59.47 25.39
C PRO A 141 34.76 -59.02 25.39
N ILE A 142 33.96 -59.48 26.37
CA ILE A 142 32.53 -59.19 26.48
C ILE A 142 32.28 -57.68 26.63
N ARG A 143 33.10 -57.01 27.45
CA ARG A 143 33.00 -55.56 27.67
C ARG A 143 33.36 -54.74 26.45
N VAL A 144 34.41 -55.14 25.74
CA VAL A 144 34.78 -54.51 24.47
C VAL A 144 33.62 -54.62 23.48
N SER A 145 33.00 -55.80 23.36
CA SER A 145 31.84 -55.99 22.48
C SER A 145 30.65 -55.11 22.85
N LEU A 146 30.28 -55.02 24.15
CA LEU A 146 29.18 -54.16 24.60
C LEU A 146 29.43 -52.67 24.33
N ASN A 147 30.65 -52.17 24.60
CA ASN A 147 31.01 -50.78 24.31
C ASN A 147 30.99 -50.48 22.81
N SER A 148 31.48 -51.41 21.99
CA SER A 148 31.39 -51.28 20.52
C SER A 148 29.93 -51.18 20.05
N VAL A 149 29.02 -51.97 20.63
CA VAL A 149 27.58 -51.89 20.32
C VAL A 149 27.00 -50.54 20.75
N SER A 150 27.30 -50.04 21.94
CA SER A 150 26.84 -48.72 22.40
C SER A 150 27.33 -47.58 21.49
N ILE A 151 28.60 -47.62 21.05
CA ILE A 151 29.15 -46.62 20.12
C ILE A 151 28.43 -46.66 18.77
N LEU A 152 28.15 -47.85 18.23
CA LEU A 152 27.41 -48.01 16.97
C LEU A 152 25.98 -47.45 17.07
N VAL A 153 25.29 -47.66 18.20
CA VAL A 153 23.95 -47.11 18.43
C VAL A 153 23.98 -45.58 18.48
N VAL A 154 24.92 -44.98 19.21
CA VAL A 154 25.08 -43.52 19.27
C VAL A 154 25.41 -42.94 17.89
N MET A 155 26.31 -43.58 17.15
CA MET A 155 26.66 -43.16 15.79
C MET A 155 25.46 -43.22 14.83
N GLY A 156 24.63 -44.26 14.94
CA GLY A 156 23.39 -44.39 14.16
C GLY A 156 22.37 -43.30 14.47
N LEU A 157 22.20 -42.94 15.75
CA LEU A 157 21.31 -41.85 16.17
C LEU A 157 21.81 -40.49 15.69
N LEU A 158 23.12 -40.22 15.80
CA LEU A 158 23.72 -39.00 15.27
C LEU A 158 23.55 -38.88 13.76
N TRP A 159 23.74 -39.99 13.03
CA TRP A 159 23.52 -40.02 11.59
C TRP A 159 22.05 -39.77 11.22
N GLN A 160 21.11 -40.35 11.98
CA GLN A 160 19.67 -40.12 11.78
C GLN A 160 19.27 -38.65 12.03
N ILE A 161 19.75 -38.06 13.12
CA ILE A 161 19.47 -36.65 13.46
C ILE A 161 20.05 -35.72 12.40
N HIS A 162 21.29 -35.98 11.97
CA HIS A 162 21.91 -35.22 10.89
C HIS A 162 21.07 -35.28 9.62
N ARG A 163 20.63 -36.47 9.21
CA ARG A 163 19.76 -36.66 8.04
C ARG A 163 18.41 -35.96 8.17
N GLN A 164 17.81 -35.93 9.35
CA GLN A 164 16.52 -35.26 9.56
C GLN A 164 16.67 -33.73 9.58
N LEU A 165 17.74 -33.20 10.18
CA LEU A 165 18.06 -31.78 10.16
C LEU A 165 18.30 -31.30 8.74
N THR A 166 19.08 -32.02 7.93
CA THR A 166 19.35 -31.64 6.54
C THR A 166 18.07 -31.65 5.70
N ASN A 167 17.23 -32.68 5.85
CA ASN A 167 15.94 -32.73 5.16
C ASN A 167 15.00 -31.58 5.58
N SER A 168 14.96 -31.23 6.87
CA SER A 168 14.10 -30.16 7.40
C SER A 168 14.58 -28.78 6.97
N LEU A 169 15.90 -28.55 6.96
CA LEU A 169 16.51 -27.33 6.43
C LEU A 169 16.18 -27.17 4.94
N GLN A 170 16.33 -28.22 4.14
CA GLN A 170 15.96 -28.18 2.73
C GLN A 170 14.47 -27.90 2.51
N ALA A 171 13.59 -28.46 3.33
CA ALA A 171 12.15 -28.18 3.24
C ALA A 171 11.83 -26.71 3.57
N SER A 172 12.49 -26.15 4.60
CA SER A 172 12.36 -24.73 4.97
C SER A 172 12.92 -23.81 3.88
N GLU A 173 14.06 -24.14 3.30
CA GLU A 173 14.65 -23.38 2.18
C GLU A 173 13.71 -23.37 0.96
N ARG A 174 13.11 -24.51 0.61
CA ARG A 174 12.12 -24.59 -0.47
C ARG A 174 10.88 -23.75 -0.20
N SER A 175 10.34 -23.80 1.03
CA SER A 175 9.19 -22.98 1.41
C SER A 175 9.51 -21.49 1.34
N ASN A 176 10.70 -21.09 1.82
CA ASN A 176 11.17 -19.71 1.74
C ASN A 176 11.37 -19.26 0.28
N GLN A 177 11.90 -20.13 -0.59
CA GLN A 177 12.04 -19.83 -2.02
C GLN A 177 10.67 -19.66 -2.69
N ALA A 178 9.71 -20.55 -2.40
CA ALA A 178 8.35 -20.44 -2.92
C ALA A 178 7.66 -19.15 -2.45
N LEU A 179 7.83 -18.78 -1.18
CA LEU A 179 7.31 -17.54 -0.63
C LEU A 179 7.92 -16.32 -1.33
N ARG A 180 9.25 -16.32 -1.53
CA ARG A 180 9.94 -15.24 -2.27
C ARG A 180 9.45 -15.14 -3.72
N ALA A 181 9.27 -16.26 -4.40
CA ALA A 181 8.72 -16.27 -5.76
C ALA A 181 7.28 -15.71 -5.81
N SER A 182 6.46 -16.04 -4.81
CA SER A 182 5.11 -15.47 -4.68
C SER A 182 5.15 -13.98 -4.35
N GLN A 183 6.06 -13.52 -3.49
CA GLN A 183 6.22 -12.09 -3.20
C GLN A 183 6.60 -11.31 -4.46
N GLN A 184 7.57 -11.81 -5.22
CA GLN A 184 7.98 -11.21 -6.49
C GLN A 184 6.84 -11.15 -7.51
N SER A 185 6.03 -12.20 -7.63
CA SER A 185 4.90 -12.19 -8.56
C SER A 185 3.81 -11.21 -8.13
N LEU A 186 3.56 -11.07 -6.82
CA LEU A 186 2.66 -10.05 -6.29
C LEU A 186 3.18 -8.63 -6.53
N GLU A 187 4.47 -8.39 -6.29
CA GLU A 187 5.12 -7.10 -6.58
C GLU A 187 4.98 -6.72 -8.06
N GLN A 188 5.22 -7.67 -8.97
CA GLN A 188 5.01 -7.47 -10.40
C GLN A 188 3.53 -7.18 -10.75
N GLN A 189 2.59 -7.87 -10.12
CA GLN A 189 1.16 -7.59 -10.34
C GLN A 189 0.77 -6.20 -9.84
N VAL A 190 1.28 -5.78 -8.68
CA VAL A 190 1.05 -4.43 -8.15
C VAL A 190 1.63 -3.40 -9.10
N GLU A 191 2.87 -3.57 -9.56
CA GLU A 191 3.52 -2.67 -10.51
C GLU A 191 2.70 -2.54 -11.81
N GLN A 192 2.29 -3.67 -12.40
CA GLN A 192 1.45 -3.69 -13.60
C GLN A 192 0.11 -2.99 -13.39
N ARG A 193 -0.58 -3.25 -12.26
CA ARG A 193 -1.86 -2.61 -11.93
C ARG A 193 -1.69 -1.12 -11.70
N THR A 194 -0.63 -0.69 -11.03
CA THR A 194 -0.33 0.73 -10.82
C THR A 194 -0.04 1.45 -12.13
N ALA A 195 0.74 0.84 -13.03
CA ALA A 195 1.00 1.39 -14.36
C ALA A 195 -0.27 1.49 -15.21
N ALA A 196 -1.12 0.46 -15.19
CA ALA A 196 -2.39 0.45 -15.90
C ALA A 196 -3.36 1.51 -15.35
N LEU A 197 -3.46 1.65 -14.03
CA LEU A 197 -4.31 2.66 -13.39
C LEU A 197 -3.83 4.07 -13.71
N GLN A 198 -2.52 4.30 -13.67
CA GLN A 198 -1.95 5.60 -14.00
C GLN A 198 -2.20 5.99 -15.45
N LYS A 199 -2.12 5.03 -16.38
CA LYS A 199 -2.51 5.25 -17.78
C LYS A 199 -4.00 5.57 -17.91
N ALA A 200 -4.89 4.83 -17.25
CA ALA A 200 -6.32 5.09 -17.29
C ALA A 200 -6.68 6.47 -16.72
N LEU A 201 -6.01 6.91 -15.65
CA LEU A 201 -6.19 8.26 -15.09
C LEU A 201 -5.74 9.35 -16.06
N GLN A 202 -4.63 9.15 -16.79
CA GLN A 202 -4.20 10.08 -17.82
C GLN A 202 -5.21 10.19 -18.96
N GLU A 203 -5.80 9.07 -19.39
CA GLU A 203 -6.85 9.05 -20.43
C GLU A 203 -8.11 9.79 -19.95
N VAL A 204 -8.57 9.53 -18.72
CA VAL A 204 -9.73 10.23 -18.13
C VAL A 204 -9.47 11.73 -17.99
N GLN A 205 -8.27 12.13 -17.54
CA GLN A 205 -7.92 13.54 -17.41
C GLN A 205 -7.90 14.24 -18.78
N ALA A 206 -7.30 13.63 -19.79
CA ALA A 206 -7.30 14.18 -21.15
C ALA A 206 -8.72 14.35 -21.71
N GLN A 207 -9.62 13.41 -21.40
CA GLN A 207 -11.03 13.52 -21.77
C GLN A 207 -11.74 14.66 -21.04
N ALA A 208 -11.48 14.82 -19.74
CA ALA A 208 -12.04 15.91 -18.93
C ALA A 208 -11.55 17.28 -19.44
N ASP A 209 -10.27 17.41 -19.77
CA ASP A 209 -9.70 18.64 -20.32
C ASP A 209 -10.33 18.98 -21.69
N SER A 210 -10.53 17.97 -22.55
CA SER A 210 -11.23 18.16 -23.83
C SER A 210 -12.67 18.61 -23.64
N GLN A 211 -13.40 18.02 -22.67
CA GLN A 211 -14.76 18.45 -22.33
C GLN A 211 -14.79 19.88 -21.78
N ALA A 212 -13.81 20.27 -20.95
CA ALA A 212 -13.71 21.63 -20.43
C ALA A 212 -13.48 22.65 -21.56
N VAL A 213 -12.61 22.34 -22.52
CA VAL A 213 -12.38 23.18 -23.71
C VAL A 213 -13.66 23.31 -24.54
N LEU A 214 -14.36 22.19 -24.80
CA LEU A 214 -15.64 22.21 -25.53
C LEU A 214 -16.71 23.04 -24.81
N ALA A 215 -16.82 22.89 -23.48
CA ALA A 215 -17.76 23.65 -22.67
C ALA A 215 -17.45 25.16 -22.71
N GLN A 216 -16.17 25.53 -22.68
CA GLN A 216 -15.75 26.92 -22.81
C GLN A 216 -16.07 27.48 -24.21
N GLN A 217 -15.79 26.72 -25.28
CA GLN A 217 -16.15 27.12 -26.64
C GLN A 217 -17.66 27.31 -26.81
N LEU A 218 -18.48 26.43 -26.24
CA LEU A 218 -19.93 26.56 -26.25
C LEU A 218 -20.38 27.83 -25.49
N ALA A 219 -19.77 28.12 -24.33
CA ALA A 219 -20.08 29.33 -23.58
C ALA A 219 -19.70 30.61 -24.36
N GLU A 220 -18.57 30.62 -25.04
CA GLU A 220 -18.13 31.72 -25.90
C GLU A 220 -19.06 31.89 -27.12
N GLN A 221 -19.46 30.79 -27.76
CA GLN A 221 -20.43 30.80 -28.86
C GLN A 221 -21.78 31.35 -28.40
N GLN A 222 -22.29 30.90 -27.25
CA GLN A 222 -23.54 31.41 -26.67
C GLN A 222 -23.46 32.90 -26.36
N THR A 223 -22.34 33.37 -25.81
CA THR A 223 -22.13 34.80 -25.54
C THR A 223 -22.11 35.61 -26.83
N THR A 224 -21.44 35.11 -27.87
CA THR A 224 -21.40 35.75 -29.19
C THR A 224 -22.79 35.82 -29.81
N ILE A 225 -23.55 34.72 -29.79
CA ILE A 225 -24.94 34.68 -30.27
C ILE A 225 -25.81 35.68 -29.50
N ARG A 226 -25.67 35.78 -28.17
CA ARG A 226 -26.38 36.78 -27.36
C ARG A 226 -26.04 38.20 -27.80
N SER A 227 -24.76 38.51 -28.04
CA SER A 227 -24.35 39.86 -28.48
C SER A 227 -24.89 40.27 -29.86
N LEU A 228 -25.19 39.31 -30.73
CA LEU A 228 -25.75 39.54 -32.06
C LEU A 228 -27.28 39.71 -32.08
N SER A 229 -27.98 39.46 -30.95
CA SER A 229 -29.43 39.29 -30.95
C SER A 229 -30.27 40.58 -30.87
N VAL A 230 -29.65 41.76 -30.78
CA VAL A 230 -30.35 43.06 -30.85
C VAL A 230 -29.52 44.09 -31.64
N PRO A 231 -29.61 44.12 -32.98
CA PRO A 231 -28.90 45.11 -33.78
C PRO A 231 -29.61 46.48 -33.72
N ILE A 232 -28.98 47.52 -33.15
CA ILE A 232 -29.46 48.91 -33.27
C ILE A 232 -28.87 49.50 -34.57
N LEU A 233 -29.73 49.82 -35.54
CA LEU A 233 -29.34 50.23 -36.88
C LEU A 233 -29.62 51.72 -37.11
N PRO A 234 -28.60 52.58 -37.32
CA PRO A 234 -28.82 53.96 -37.74
C PRO A 234 -29.25 54.01 -39.21
N ILE A 235 -30.36 54.70 -39.50
CA ILE A 235 -30.85 54.89 -40.87
C ILE A 235 -30.57 56.31 -41.38
N THR A 236 -30.55 57.29 -40.48
CA THR A 236 -30.13 58.67 -40.78
C THR A 236 -29.29 59.20 -39.62
N GLN A 237 -28.75 60.42 -39.75
CA GLN A 237 -27.99 61.08 -38.67
C GLN A 237 -28.81 61.23 -37.36
N HIS A 238 -30.14 61.19 -37.44
CA HIS A 238 -31.02 61.39 -36.28
C HIS A 238 -32.11 60.31 -36.13
N SER A 239 -32.00 59.18 -36.85
CA SER A 239 -33.01 58.12 -36.82
C SER A 239 -32.39 56.75 -36.59
N LEU A 240 -32.91 56.01 -35.62
CA LEU A 240 -32.52 54.65 -35.25
C LEU A 240 -33.68 53.68 -35.51
N VAL A 241 -33.37 52.50 -36.04
CA VAL A 241 -34.27 51.34 -36.10
C VAL A 241 -33.75 50.25 -35.17
N VAL A 242 -34.66 49.62 -34.43
CA VAL A 242 -34.37 48.50 -33.56
C VAL A 242 -35.37 47.37 -33.88
N PRO A 243 -34.97 46.37 -34.67
CA PRO A 243 -35.78 45.20 -34.92
C PRO A 243 -35.77 44.25 -33.73
N LEU A 244 -36.96 43.90 -33.28
CA LEU A 244 -37.21 42.94 -32.22
C LEU A 244 -37.53 41.59 -32.87
N ILE A 245 -36.67 40.61 -32.65
CA ILE A 245 -36.75 39.29 -33.30
C ILE A 245 -36.80 38.19 -32.25
N GLY A 246 -37.79 37.31 -32.38
CA GLY A 246 -37.98 36.16 -31.49
C GLY A 246 -38.62 36.54 -30.16
N ASP A 247 -38.48 35.65 -29.18
CA ASP A 247 -39.08 35.84 -27.85
C ASP A 247 -38.33 36.91 -27.06
N LEU A 248 -39.11 37.83 -26.49
CA LEU A 248 -38.65 38.95 -25.68
C LEU A 248 -38.65 38.55 -24.20
N ASP A 249 -37.64 37.79 -23.77
CA ASP A 249 -37.45 37.49 -22.35
C ASP A 249 -36.98 38.73 -21.55
N ALA A 250 -37.13 38.67 -20.22
CA ALA A 250 -36.83 39.79 -19.33
C ALA A 250 -35.35 40.22 -19.37
N GLU A 251 -34.42 39.28 -19.56
CA GLU A 251 -32.97 39.56 -19.63
C GLU A 251 -32.63 40.33 -20.91
N ARG A 252 -33.20 39.90 -22.04
CA ARG A 252 -33.06 40.55 -23.36
C ARG A 252 -33.69 41.93 -23.37
N LEU A 253 -34.90 42.08 -22.83
CA LEU A 253 -35.57 43.37 -22.73
C LEU A 253 -34.79 44.38 -21.88
N GLY A 254 -34.21 43.93 -20.76
CA GLY A 254 -33.35 44.78 -19.93
C GLY A 254 -32.14 45.30 -20.71
N THR A 255 -31.43 44.39 -21.38
CA THR A 255 -30.26 44.74 -22.21
C THR A 255 -30.63 45.68 -23.37
N LEU A 256 -31.75 45.41 -24.04
CA LEU A 256 -32.31 46.24 -25.12
C LEU A 256 -32.57 47.68 -24.66
N VAL A 257 -33.24 47.85 -23.51
CA VAL A 257 -33.56 49.17 -22.96
C VAL A 257 -32.27 49.96 -22.72
N GLU A 258 -31.28 49.35 -22.07
CA GLU A 258 -30.00 49.99 -21.76
C GLU A 258 -29.25 50.42 -23.03
N GLN A 259 -29.18 49.54 -24.03
CA GLN A 259 -28.52 49.82 -25.30
C GLN A 259 -29.24 50.92 -26.08
N ILE A 260 -30.58 50.92 -26.13
CA ILE A 260 -31.36 51.96 -26.80
C ILE A 260 -31.10 53.31 -26.14
N LEU A 261 -31.23 53.41 -24.81
CA LEU A 261 -31.04 54.67 -24.08
C LEU A 261 -29.61 55.21 -24.25
N THR A 262 -28.61 54.33 -24.25
CA THR A 262 -27.21 54.70 -24.50
C THR A 262 -27.03 55.28 -25.90
N ASN A 263 -27.63 54.68 -26.92
CA ASN A 263 -27.54 55.15 -28.30
C ASN A 263 -28.33 56.45 -28.54
N LEU A 264 -29.52 56.61 -27.95
CA LEU A 264 -30.29 57.85 -28.03
C LEU A 264 -29.49 59.03 -27.49
N LYS A 265 -28.76 58.82 -26.38
CA LYS A 265 -27.90 59.84 -25.77
C LYS A 265 -26.67 60.16 -26.64
N SER A 266 -25.97 59.15 -27.16
CA SER A 266 -24.72 59.34 -27.88
C SER A 266 -24.91 59.90 -29.30
N GLN A 267 -25.99 59.52 -29.99
CA GLN A 267 -26.23 59.86 -31.40
C GLN A 267 -27.20 61.04 -31.61
N ARG A 268 -27.70 61.67 -30.53
CA ARG A 268 -28.72 62.75 -30.59
C ARG A 268 -29.90 62.37 -31.49
N THR A 269 -30.38 61.15 -31.32
CA THR A 269 -31.48 60.59 -32.10
C THR A 269 -32.76 61.38 -31.85
N ARG A 270 -33.47 61.75 -32.92
CA ARG A 270 -34.79 62.40 -32.88
C ARG A 270 -35.92 61.43 -33.18
N HIS A 271 -35.63 60.32 -33.87
CA HIS A 271 -36.62 59.32 -34.24
C HIS A 271 -36.14 57.91 -33.85
N LEU A 272 -36.87 57.24 -32.98
CA LEU A 272 -36.66 55.85 -32.61
C LEU A 272 -37.75 54.99 -33.25
N ILE A 273 -37.37 54.01 -34.05
CA ILE A 273 -38.28 53.11 -34.74
C ILE A 273 -38.10 51.73 -34.11
N LEU A 274 -39.18 51.18 -33.57
CA LEU A 274 -39.21 49.84 -32.99
C LEU A 274 -39.96 48.93 -33.95
N ASP A 275 -39.26 47.96 -34.52
CA ASP A 275 -39.85 47.00 -35.45
C ASP A 275 -40.22 45.71 -34.72
N VAL A 276 -41.52 45.49 -34.56
CA VAL A 276 -42.06 44.32 -33.84
C VAL A 276 -42.53 43.22 -34.78
N THR A 277 -42.25 43.32 -36.08
CA THR A 277 -42.65 42.34 -37.10
C THR A 277 -42.19 40.92 -36.74
N GLY A 278 -40.98 40.81 -36.18
CA GLY A 278 -40.33 39.55 -35.82
C GLY A 278 -40.68 38.97 -34.43
N VAL A 279 -41.59 39.58 -33.69
CA VAL A 279 -41.98 39.13 -32.33
C VAL A 279 -43.22 38.24 -32.42
N PRO A 280 -43.15 36.93 -32.18
CA PRO A 280 -44.28 36.01 -32.38
C PRO A 280 -45.41 36.20 -31.36
N THR A 281 -45.08 36.52 -30.11
CA THR A 281 -46.04 36.81 -29.04
C THR A 281 -45.53 37.94 -28.17
N LEU A 282 -46.39 38.91 -27.85
CA LEU A 282 -46.07 39.99 -26.92
C LEU A 282 -46.83 39.77 -25.61
N ASP A 283 -46.11 39.54 -24.52
CA ASP A 283 -46.68 39.47 -23.18
C ASP A 283 -46.79 40.86 -22.52
N ARG A 284 -47.41 40.92 -21.34
CA ARG A 284 -47.60 42.18 -20.62
C ARG A 284 -46.27 42.81 -20.19
N ASP A 285 -45.29 42.00 -19.81
CA ASP A 285 -43.99 42.48 -19.30
C ASP A 285 -43.14 43.10 -20.42
N ALA A 286 -43.16 42.49 -21.62
CA ALA A 286 -42.58 43.05 -22.83
C ALA A 286 -43.28 44.35 -23.24
N GLY A 287 -44.63 44.39 -23.21
CA GLY A 287 -45.38 45.62 -23.48
C GLY A 287 -45.03 46.76 -22.52
N HIS A 288 -44.96 46.50 -21.21
CA HIS A 288 -44.54 47.50 -20.23
C HIS A 288 -43.10 47.96 -20.45
N SER A 289 -42.21 47.07 -20.89
CA SER A 289 -40.82 47.42 -21.20
C SER A 289 -40.72 48.32 -22.43
N LEU A 290 -41.48 48.04 -23.50
CA LEU A 290 -41.55 48.90 -24.68
C LEU A 290 -42.10 50.29 -24.34
N LEU A 291 -43.12 50.35 -23.47
CA LEU A 291 -43.64 51.62 -22.93
C LEU A 291 -42.58 52.42 -22.16
N LYS A 292 -41.79 51.75 -21.32
CA LYS A 292 -40.68 52.39 -20.59
C LYS A 292 -39.64 52.96 -21.57
N VAL A 293 -39.25 52.19 -22.59
CA VAL A 293 -38.32 52.65 -23.64
C VAL A 293 -38.87 53.89 -24.33
N SER A 294 -40.13 53.87 -24.76
CA SER A 294 -40.71 55.01 -25.46
C SER A 294 -40.79 56.26 -24.59
N ASN A 295 -41.26 56.13 -23.35
CA ASN A 295 -41.34 57.25 -22.42
C ASN A 295 -39.96 57.84 -22.14
N ALA A 296 -38.96 57.00 -21.92
CA ALA A 296 -37.58 57.43 -21.73
C ALA A 296 -37.00 58.08 -22.99
N ALA A 297 -37.28 57.54 -24.18
CA ALA A 297 -36.89 58.14 -25.45
C ALA A 297 -37.50 59.54 -25.63
N ARG A 298 -38.78 59.71 -25.30
CA ARG A 298 -39.47 61.00 -25.34
C ARG A 298 -38.85 62.02 -24.39
N LEU A 299 -38.49 61.60 -23.17
CA LEU A 299 -37.79 62.45 -22.20
C LEU A 299 -36.40 62.88 -22.70
N LEU A 300 -35.76 62.05 -23.51
CA LEU A 300 -34.50 62.36 -24.20
C LEU A 300 -34.68 63.15 -25.51
N GLY A 301 -35.92 63.52 -25.86
CA GLY A 301 -36.23 64.31 -27.05
C GLY A 301 -36.38 63.51 -28.35
N ALA A 302 -36.50 62.18 -28.27
CA ALA A 302 -36.72 61.31 -29.42
C ALA A 302 -38.20 60.88 -29.51
N LYS A 303 -38.79 60.99 -30.70
CA LYS A 303 -40.13 60.47 -31.00
C LYS A 303 -40.04 58.98 -31.32
N THR A 304 -40.81 58.15 -30.62
CA THR A 304 -40.88 56.71 -30.89
C THR A 304 -42.00 56.38 -31.89
N THR A 305 -41.71 55.52 -32.86
CA THR A 305 -42.68 54.95 -33.80
C THR A 305 -42.58 53.43 -33.77
N LEU A 306 -43.70 52.73 -33.57
CA LEU A 306 -43.79 51.28 -33.80
C LEU A 306 -44.12 50.98 -35.26
N ILE A 307 -43.52 49.92 -35.79
CA ILE A 307 -43.85 49.34 -37.09
C ILE A 307 -44.05 47.83 -36.97
N GLY A 308 -44.77 47.22 -37.90
CA GLY A 308 -44.99 45.78 -37.89
C GLY A 308 -45.96 45.28 -36.82
N VAL A 309 -46.82 46.17 -36.30
CA VAL A 309 -47.79 45.83 -35.26
C VAL A 309 -48.90 44.97 -35.86
N ARG A 310 -48.99 43.72 -35.41
CA ARG A 310 -50.09 42.82 -35.75
C ARG A 310 -51.33 43.09 -34.89
N PRO A 311 -52.54 42.68 -35.33
CA PRO A 311 -53.78 42.95 -34.60
C PRO A 311 -53.79 42.44 -33.15
N ASP A 312 -53.26 41.25 -32.90
CA ASP A 312 -53.10 40.63 -31.57
C ASP A 312 -52.19 41.46 -30.66
N VAL A 313 -51.09 41.97 -31.21
CA VAL A 313 -50.14 42.84 -30.50
C VAL A 313 -50.78 44.20 -30.18
N ALA A 314 -51.53 44.77 -31.13
CA ALA A 314 -52.24 46.04 -30.94
C ALA A 314 -53.28 45.94 -29.82
N GLU A 315 -54.07 44.86 -29.79
CA GLU A 315 -55.06 44.60 -28.75
C GLU A 315 -54.41 44.52 -27.37
N MET A 316 -53.30 43.80 -27.25
CA MET A 316 -52.54 43.72 -26.00
C MET A 316 -52.05 45.10 -25.54
N LEU A 317 -51.40 45.87 -26.43
CA LEU A 317 -50.88 47.20 -26.12
C LEU A 317 -51.98 48.17 -25.65
N VAL A 318 -53.17 48.10 -26.26
CA VAL A 318 -54.33 48.87 -25.78
C VAL A 318 -54.78 48.41 -24.39
N SER A 319 -54.79 47.10 -24.14
CA SER A 319 -55.22 46.52 -22.85
C SER A 319 -54.35 46.93 -21.67
N ILE A 320 -53.06 47.19 -21.88
CA ILE A 320 -52.11 47.66 -20.84
C ILE A 320 -52.12 49.18 -20.65
N GLY A 321 -53.05 49.89 -21.31
CA GLY A 321 -53.27 51.32 -21.11
C GLY A 321 -52.31 52.22 -21.90
N LEU A 322 -51.82 51.77 -23.06
CA LEU A 322 -50.95 52.58 -23.91
C LEU A 322 -51.71 53.80 -24.46
N ASP A 323 -51.30 55.00 -24.06
CA ASP A 323 -51.79 56.24 -24.66
C ASP A 323 -51.18 56.36 -26.06
N LEU A 324 -51.96 56.04 -27.10
CA LEU A 324 -51.56 56.11 -28.51
C LEU A 324 -51.16 57.52 -28.96
N ARG A 325 -51.35 58.55 -28.14
CA ARG A 325 -50.81 59.90 -28.39
C ARG A 325 -49.31 59.99 -28.12
N SER A 326 -48.75 59.05 -27.36
CA SER A 326 -47.34 59.05 -26.95
C SER A 326 -46.40 58.30 -27.90
N ILE A 327 -46.94 57.37 -28.69
CA ILE A 327 -46.19 56.54 -29.63
C ILE A 327 -46.87 56.56 -30.99
N GLY A 328 -46.11 56.91 -32.04
CA GLY A 328 -46.60 56.78 -33.42
C GLY A 328 -46.67 55.31 -33.84
N SER A 329 -47.58 54.98 -34.76
CA SER A 329 -47.61 53.67 -35.41
C SER A 329 -47.64 53.86 -36.91
N GLU A 330 -46.80 53.13 -37.63
CA GLU A 330 -46.76 53.10 -39.09
C GLU A 330 -46.81 51.65 -39.57
N LYS A 331 -47.20 51.43 -40.83
CA LYS A 331 -47.36 50.08 -41.36
C LYS A 331 -46.03 49.32 -41.44
N ASP A 332 -45.00 49.99 -41.95
CA ASP A 332 -43.70 49.41 -42.25
C ASP A 332 -42.60 50.48 -42.16
N LEU A 333 -41.34 50.02 -42.22
CA LEU A 333 -40.19 50.92 -42.16
C LEU A 333 -40.16 51.91 -43.32
N GLN A 334 -40.59 51.48 -44.51
CA GLN A 334 -40.62 52.31 -45.70
C GLN A 334 -41.52 53.54 -45.51
N SER A 335 -42.69 53.36 -44.88
CA SER A 335 -43.62 54.45 -44.56
C SER A 335 -42.98 55.48 -43.63
N VAL A 336 -42.26 55.03 -42.61
CA VAL A 336 -41.54 55.93 -41.68
C VAL A 336 -40.43 56.69 -42.40
N VAL A 337 -39.58 55.99 -43.16
CA VAL A 337 -38.46 56.61 -43.90
C VAL A 337 -38.99 57.65 -44.89
N TYR A 338 -40.07 57.34 -45.61
CA TYR A 338 -40.69 58.27 -46.55
C TYR A 338 -41.19 59.54 -45.86
N GLY A 339 -41.82 59.40 -44.69
CA GLY A 339 -42.26 60.53 -43.86
C GLY A 339 -41.09 61.39 -43.37
N LEU A 340 -39.98 60.75 -42.95
CA LEU A 340 -38.78 61.45 -42.51
C LEU A 340 -38.15 62.27 -43.63
N VAL A 341 -38.05 61.72 -44.85
CA VAL A 341 -37.44 62.41 -46.00
C VAL A 341 -38.29 63.59 -46.48
N ARG A 342 -39.62 63.53 -46.37
CA ARG A 342 -40.50 64.65 -46.75
C ARG A 342 -40.50 65.83 -45.77
N HIS A 343 -40.07 65.61 -44.52
CA HIS A 343 -40.15 66.58 -43.43
C HIS A 343 -38.79 66.94 -42.82
N ALA A 344 -37.69 66.43 -43.38
CA ALA A 344 -36.31 66.84 -43.09
C ALA A 344 -35.94 68.08 -43.93
#